data_AF-A0A382ZLD1-F1
#
_entry.id   AF-A0A382ZLD1-F1
#
_cell.length_a   1.000
_cell.length_b   1.000
_cell.length_c   1.000
_cell.angle_alpha   90.00
_cell.angle_beta   90.00
_cell.angle_gamma   90.00
#
_symmetry.space_group_name_H-M   'P 1'
#
loop_
_entity.id
_entity.type
_entity.pdbx_description
1 polymer ?
#
loop_
_entity_poly.entity_id
_entity_poly.type
_entity_poly.pdbx_seq_one_letter_code
_entity_poly.pdbx_strand_id
1 'polypeptide(L)'
;MNSILLIGNFDGIHVGHQKLFKLAKRYKKKFKLKIGVITFEPVPKMYFNKKLKNFRIYNLNQKKFLIQKLGVDFIITKKFDKNFSKIKYFSFIRNILYKKLRPKFIFVSNNFRFGNKREGDVKKLIKSEKDFCYKIINPRPLIFKNRIISSTYIRKLLSKGNLNYANKLL
;
A
#
# COMPACT_ATOMS: atom_id res chain seq x y z
N MET A 1 -0.01 8.97 17.00
CA MET A 1 -1.23 8.18 16.76
C MET A 1 -0.90 6.69 16.91
N ASN A 2 -1.25 6.05 18.03
CA ASN A 2 -1.02 4.61 18.22
C ASN A 2 -1.95 3.84 17.26
N SER A 3 -1.44 3.42 16.11
CA SER A 3 -2.25 2.92 14.98
C SER A 3 -1.58 1.79 14.21
N ILE A 4 -2.38 1.07 13.43
CA ILE A 4 -1.95 0.15 12.38
C ILE A 4 -1.98 0.91 11.06
N LEU A 5 -0.92 0.87 10.28
CA LEU A 5 -0.79 1.64 9.06
C LEU A 5 -0.50 0.72 7.87
N LEU A 6 -1.43 0.62 6.93
CA LEU A 6 -1.19 -0.06 5.65
C LEU A 6 -0.69 0.95 4.63
N ILE A 7 0.44 0.69 3.97
CA ILE A 7 1.05 1.61 3.00
C ILE A 7 1.16 0.92 1.65
N GLY A 8 0.62 1.55 0.61
CA GLY A 8 0.64 0.98 -0.74
C GLY A 8 -0.19 1.77 -1.75
N ASN A 9 -0.09 1.38 -3.03
CA ASN A 9 -0.89 2.00 -4.08
C ASN A 9 -2.34 1.49 -4.11
N PHE A 10 -2.59 0.30 -3.56
CA PHE A 10 -3.90 -0.34 -3.43
C PHE A 10 -4.74 -0.28 -4.72
N ASP A 11 -4.10 -0.43 -5.88
CA ASP A 11 -4.78 -0.38 -7.17
C ASP A 11 -5.52 -1.70 -7.43
N GLY A 12 -6.83 -1.60 -7.68
CA GLY A 12 -7.73 -2.75 -7.86
C GLY A 12 -8.18 -3.44 -6.57
N ILE A 13 -7.65 -3.12 -5.39
CA ILE A 13 -8.06 -3.72 -4.09
C ILE A 13 -8.16 -5.27 -4.12
N HIS A 14 -7.35 -5.90 -4.96
CA HIS A 14 -7.37 -7.33 -5.22
C HIS A 14 -7.33 -8.24 -3.97
N VAL A 15 -7.69 -9.51 -4.10
CA VAL A 15 -7.74 -10.48 -2.98
C VAL A 15 -6.46 -10.53 -2.12
N GLY A 16 -5.29 -10.29 -2.72
CA GLY A 16 -4.03 -10.10 -1.98
C GLY A 16 -4.03 -8.90 -1.02
N HIS A 17 -4.58 -7.75 -1.43
CA HIS A 17 -4.81 -6.60 -0.54
C HIS A 17 -5.86 -6.96 0.51
N GLN A 18 -6.99 -7.57 0.13
CA GLN A 18 -8.06 -7.93 1.06
C GLN A 18 -7.55 -8.82 2.20
N LYS A 19 -6.63 -9.77 1.90
CA LYS A 19 -5.93 -10.57 2.90
C LYS A 19 -5.12 -9.72 3.89
N LEU A 20 -4.42 -8.69 3.40
CA LEU A 20 -3.68 -7.73 4.23
C LEU A 20 -4.63 -6.96 5.16
N PHE A 21 -5.77 -6.47 4.65
CA PHE A 21 -6.81 -5.81 5.46
C PHE A 21 -7.42 -6.74 6.50
N LYS A 22 -7.72 -8.00 6.15
CA LYS A 22 -8.21 -9.01 7.10
C LYS A 22 -7.21 -9.24 8.24
N LEU A 23 -5.91 -9.29 7.94
CA LEU A 23 -4.87 -9.39 8.97
C LEU A 23 -4.81 -8.14 9.84
N ALA A 24 -4.88 -6.94 9.24
CA ALA A 24 -4.91 -5.69 9.99
C ALA A 24 -6.10 -5.62 10.95
N LYS A 25 -7.29 -6.10 10.55
CA LYS A 25 -8.46 -6.22 11.44
C LYS A 25 -8.21 -7.11 12.65
N ARG A 26 -7.47 -8.22 12.49
CA ARG A 26 -7.08 -9.08 13.62
C ARG A 26 -6.17 -8.33 14.61
N TYR A 27 -5.21 -7.56 14.10
CA TYR A 27 -4.35 -6.72 14.92
C TYR A 27 -5.14 -5.60 15.61
N LYS A 28 -6.08 -4.96 14.92
CA LYS A 28 -6.96 -3.93 15.50
C LYS A 28 -7.71 -4.47 16.71
N LYS A 29 -8.32 -5.66 16.59
CA LYS A 29 -9.00 -6.32 17.71
C LYS A 29 -8.05 -6.66 18.85
N LYS A 30 -6.91 -7.30 18.54
CA LYS A 30 -5.93 -7.74 19.55
C LYS A 30 -5.29 -6.58 20.34
N PHE A 31 -4.96 -5.49 19.66
CA PHE A 31 -4.19 -4.38 20.24
C PHE A 31 -5.03 -3.12 20.50
N LYS A 32 -6.33 -3.15 20.21
CA LYS A 32 -7.26 -2.02 20.33
C LYS A 32 -6.76 -0.75 19.61
N LEU A 33 -6.30 -0.90 18.36
CA LEU A 33 -5.71 0.18 17.56
C LEU A 33 -6.59 0.57 16.36
N LYS A 34 -6.51 1.83 15.94
CA LYS A 34 -7.12 2.29 14.67
C LYS A 34 -6.30 1.81 13.46
N ILE A 35 -6.98 1.48 12.36
CA ILE A 35 -6.42 1.13 11.05
C ILE A 35 -6.43 2.35 10.15
N GLY A 36 -5.25 2.74 9.68
CA GLY A 36 -5.03 3.75 8.67
C GLY A 36 -4.52 3.17 7.37
N VAL A 37 -4.84 3.84 6.26
CA VAL A 37 -4.24 3.57 4.96
C VAL A 37 -3.51 4.80 4.45
N ILE A 38 -2.28 4.63 3.97
CA ILE A 38 -1.62 5.61 3.10
C ILE A 38 -1.63 5.09 1.68
N THR A 39 -2.24 5.88 0.79
CA THR A 39 -2.17 5.71 -0.66
C THR A 39 -1.64 6.97 -1.32
N PHE A 40 -1.25 6.86 -2.60
CA PHE A 40 -0.61 7.94 -3.35
C PHE A 40 -1.45 8.33 -4.55
N GLU A 41 -1.53 9.64 -4.81
CA GLU A 41 -2.23 10.19 -5.97
C GLU A 41 -1.43 11.36 -6.58
N PRO A 42 -1.11 11.34 -7.89
CA PRO A 42 -1.25 10.21 -8.79
C PRO A 42 -0.44 8.99 -8.32
N VAL A 43 -0.77 7.80 -8.84
CA VAL A 43 0.04 6.61 -8.59
C VAL A 43 1.48 6.90 -9.06
N PRO A 44 2.54 6.57 -8.28
CA PRO A 44 3.92 6.97 -8.61
C PRO A 44 4.34 6.62 -10.03
N LYS A 45 3.90 5.46 -10.54
CA LYS A 45 4.19 5.03 -11.91
C LYS A 45 3.57 5.94 -12.97
N MET A 46 2.37 6.47 -12.74
CA MET A 46 1.74 7.47 -13.61
C MET A 46 2.41 8.84 -13.49
N TYR A 47 2.87 9.22 -12.30
CA TYR A 47 3.61 10.46 -12.10
C TYR A 47 4.89 10.50 -12.96
N PHE A 48 5.69 9.44 -12.90
CA PHE A 48 6.95 9.35 -13.66
C PHE A 48 6.74 9.08 -15.15
N ASN A 49 5.61 8.49 -15.55
CA ASN A 49 5.31 8.23 -16.95
C ASN A 49 3.93 8.78 -17.33
N LYS A 50 3.93 10.03 -17.80
CA LYS A 50 2.73 10.76 -18.23
C LYS A 50 2.02 10.13 -19.46
N LYS A 51 2.70 9.23 -20.21
CA LYS A 51 2.07 8.52 -21.34
C LYS A 51 1.08 7.44 -20.88
N LEU A 52 1.12 7.05 -19.60
CA LEU A 52 0.22 6.04 -19.03
C LEU A 52 -1.18 6.61 -18.75
N LYS A 53 -2.04 6.69 -19.78
CA LYS A 53 -3.42 7.22 -19.66
C LYS A 53 -4.38 6.24 -18.95
N ASN A 54 -4.39 4.95 -19.31
CA ASN A 54 -5.32 3.94 -18.80
C ASN A 54 -4.67 2.96 -17.82
N PHE A 55 -3.85 3.46 -16.88
CA PHE A 55 -3.06 2.60 -16.01
C PHE A 55 -3.83 2.05 -14.81
N ARG A 56 -4.93 2.68 -14.38
CA ARG A 56 -5.63 2.33 -13.14
C ARG A 56 -6.59 1.16 -13.35
N ILE A 57 -6.70 0.29 -12.37
CA ILE A 57 -7.82 -0.67 -12.30
C ILE A 57 -9.06 0.04 -11.75
N TYR A 58 -8.88 0.81 -10.68
CA TYR A 58 -9.93 1.62 -10.07
C TYR A 58 -9.52 3.09 -10.00
N ASN A 59 -10.48 3.97 -10.24
CA ASN A 59 -10.28 5.40 -10.00
C ASN A 59 -10.13 5.67 -8.48
N LEU A 60 -9.73 6.90 -8.13
CA LEU A 60 -9.46 7.25 -6.73
C LEU A 60 -10.70 7.11 -5.84
N ASN A 61 -11.88 7.48 -6.35
CA ASN A 61 -13.13 7.44 -5.57
C ASN A 61 -13.56 6.00 -5.30
N GLN A 62 -13.53 5.14 -6.32
CA GLN A 62 -13.75 3.70 -6.18
C GLN A 62 -12.78 3.08 -5.17
N LYS A 63 -11.49 3.42 -5.28
CA LYS A 63 -10.46 2.94 -4.34
C LYS A 63 -10.77 3.36 -2.90
N LYS A 64 -11.09 4.64 -2.66
CA LYS A 64 -11.43 5.13 -1.32
C LYS A 64 -12.66 4.43 -0.76
N PHE A 65 -13.72 4.32 -1.56
CA PHE A 65 -14.96 3.64 -1.19
C PHE A 65 -14.72 2.17 -0.80
N LEU A 66 -13.96 1.42 -1.60
CA LEU A 66 -13.64 0.03 -1.30
C LEU A 66 -12.76 -0.11 -0.05
N ILE A 67 -11.77 0.78 0.12
CA ILE A 67 -10.94 0.79 1.34
C ILE A 67 -11.80 1.08 2.58
N GLN A 68 -12.76 2.02 2.51
CA GLN A 68 -13.69 2.31 3.60
C GLN A 68 -14.56 1.08 3.94
N LYS A 69 -15.10 0.40 2.92
CA LYS A 69 -15.84 -0.87 3.12
C LYS A 69 -15.00 -1.97 3.78
N LEU A 70 -13.68 -1.92 3.62
CA LEU A 70 -12.76 -2.79 4.34
C LEU A 70 -12.54 -2.40 5.81
N GLY A 71 -13.31 -1.46 6.36
CA GLY A 71 -13.36 -1.15 7.79
C GLY A 71 -12.12 -0.44 8.32
N VAL A 72 -11.55 0.44 7.52
CA VAL A 72 -10.46 1.34 7.96
C VAL A 72 -11.04 2.56 8.69
N ASP A 73 -10.29 3.09 9.64
CA ASP A 73 -10.71 4.26 10.42
C ASP A 73 -10.35 5.59 9.72
N PHE A 74 -9.29 5.59 8.88
CA PHE A 74 -8.89 6.78 8.13
C PHE A 74 -8.08 6.43 6.87
N ILE A 75 -8.12 7.31 5.87
CA ILE A 75 -7.36 7.20 4.63
C ILE A 75 -6.59 8.49 4.41
N ILE A 76 -5.26 8.37 4.27
CA ILE A 76 -4.37 9.46 3.87
C ILE A 76 -4.05 9.27 2.39
N THR A 77 -4.56 10.18 1.56
CA THR A 77 -4.18 10.26 0.15
C THR A 77 -3.02 11.24 0.01
N LYS A 78 -1.79 10.74 -0.02
CA LYS A 78 -0.61 11.58 -0.17
C LYS A 78 -0.45 11.99 -1.64
N LYS A 79 -0.47 13.30 -1.89
CA LYS A 79 -0.09 13.86 -3.19
C LYS A 79 1.33 13.41 -3.55
N PHE A 80 1.47 12.73 -4.69
CA PHE A 80 2.78 12.31 -5.22
C PHE A 80 3.24 13.34 -6.24
N ASP A 81 4.12 14.25 -5.79
CA ASP A 81 4.66 15.35 -6.58
C ASP A 81 6.20 15.35 -6.56
N LYS A 82 6.81 16.35 -7.23
CA LYS A 82 8.26 16.50 -7.33
C LYS A 82 8.92 16.56 -5.96
N ASN A 83 8.33 17.30 -5.02
CA ASN A 83 8.87 17.47 -3.68
C ASN A 83 8.83 16.15 -2.91
N PHE A 84 7.69 15.46 -2.96
CA PHE A 84 7.55 14.15 -2.33
C PHE A 84 8.48 13.10 -2.94
N SER A 85 8.65 13.09 -4.27
CA SER A 85 9.53 12.14 -4.96
C SER A 85 11.01 12.27 -4.59
N LYS A 86 11.42 13.45 -4.09
CA LYS A 86 12.80 13.76 -3.69
C LYS A 86 13.09 13.50 -2.21
N ILE A 87 12.07 13.15 -1.42
CA ILE A 87 12.24 12.88 0.02
C ILE A 87 13.15 11.67 0.20
N LYS A 88 14.21 11.80 1.01
CA LYS A 88 15.07 10.67 1.36
C LYS A 88 14.30 9.61 2.18
N TYR A 89 14.64 8.33 2.07
CA TYR A 89 13.97 7.23 2.80
C TYR A 89 13.99 7.46 4.30
N PHE A 90 15.12 7.92 4.84
CA PHE A 90 15.26 8.24 6.27
C PHE A 90 14.30 9.37 6.67
N SER A 91 14.20 10.43 5.86
CA SER A 91 13.24 11.51 6.08
C SER A 91 11.79 11.04 5.98
N PHE A 92 11.48 10.08 5.10
CA PHE A 92 10.15 9.46 5.06
C PHE A 92 9.84 8.73 6.36
N ILE A 93 10.76 7.89 6.85
CA ILE A 93 10.57 7.17 8.11
C ILE A 93 10.47 8.16 9.29
N ARG A 94 11.46 9.04 9.45
CA ARG A 94 11.53 9.98 10.59
C ARG A 94 10.40 11.00 10.58
N ASN A 95 10.19 11.70 9.48
CA ASN A 95 9.30 12.88 9.48
C ASN A 95 7.85 12.54 9.17
N ILE A 96 7.58 11.46 8.42
CA ILE A 96 6.22 11.08 8.04
C ILE A 96 5.74 9.95 8.94
N LEU A 97 6.44 8.82 9.00
CA LEU A 97 5.98 7.68 9.78
C LEU A 97 6.10 7.95 11.27
N TYR A 98 7.29 8.28 11.76
CA TYR A 98 7.55 8.45 13.18
C TYR A 98 6.96 9.75 13.73
N LYS A 99 7.41 10.93 13.29
CA LYS A 99 6.98 12.20 13.91
C LYS A 99 5.47 12.46 13.80
N LYS A 100 4.88 12.23 12.62
CA LYS A 100 3.48 12.60 12.33
C LYS A 100 2.49 11.48 12.65
N LEU A 101 2.76 10.25 12.22
CA LEU A 101 1.77 9.17 12.30
C LEU A 101 1.95 8.31 13.56
N ARG A 102 3.19 8.04 13.97
CA ARG A 102 3.58 7.17 15.11
C ARG A 102 2.89 5.79 15.10
N PRO A 103 2.89 5.04 13.97
CA PRO A 103 2.22 3.75 13.92
C PRO A 103 2.93 2.73 14.81
N LYS A 104 2.16 1.86 15.46
CA LYS A 104 2.68 0.70 16.20
C LYS A 104 2.98 -0.47 15.27
N PHE A 105 2.17 -0.64 14.23
CA PHE A 105 2.37 -1.66 13.20
C PHE A 105 2.28 -1.05 11.80
N ILE A 106 3.21 -1.42 10.92
CA ILE A 106 3.23 -1.00 9.53
C ILE A 106 3.08 -2.23 8.62
N PHE A 107 2.07 -2.20 7.78
CA PHE A 107 1.71 -3.29 6.87
C PHE A 107 2.12 -2.89 5.44
N VAL A 108 3.08 -3.60 4.87
CA VAL A 108 3.62 -3.36 3.52
C VAL A 108 3.88 -4.67 2.81
N SER A 109 3.80 -4.67 1.48
CA SER A 109 4.23 -5.81 0.67
C SER A 109 5.76 -5.90 0.58
N ASN A 110 6.32 -7.09 0.38
CA ASN A 110 7.72 -7.33 0.03
C ASN A 110 8.29 -6.38 -1.04
N ASN A 111 7.46 -5.98 -2.01
CA ASN A 111 7.88 -5.18 -3.15
C ASN A 111 7.79 -3.67 -2.90
N PHE A 112 7.49 -3.25 -1.66
CA PHE A 112 7.35 -1.84 -1.31
C PHE A 112 8.70 -1.13 -1.41
N ARG A 113 8.70 -0.03 -2.16
CA ARG A 113 9.85 0.86 -2.36
C ARG A 113 9.42 2.29 -2.08
N PHE A 114 10.28 3.05 -1.44
CA PHE A 114 10.02 4.44 -1.04
C PHE A 114 11.32 5.25 -1.00
N GLY A 115 11.20 6.54 -0.72
CA GLY A 115 12.35 7.46 -0.73
C GLY A 115 12.82 7.81 -2.14
N ASN A 116 13.75 8.76 -2.18
CA ASN A 116 14.30 9.31 -3.42
C ASN A 116 14.94 8.18 -4.23
N LYS A 117 14.64 8.14 -5.52
CA LYS A 117 15.13 7.08 -6.44
C LYS A 117 14.92 5.65 -5.92
N ARG A 118 13.88 5.40 -5.10
CA ARG A 118 13.58 4.07 -4.50
C ARG A 118 14.70 3.53 -3.60
N GLU A 119 15.50 4.41 -3.00
CA GLU A 119 16.58 4.00 -2.10
C GLU A 119 16.06 3.24 -0.86
N GLY A 120 14.81 3.46 -0.46
CA GLY A 120 14.10 2.80 0.63
C GLY A 120 13.42 1.50 0.21
N ASP A 121 13.50 0.48 1.06
CA ASP A 121 12.81 -0.79 0.89
C ASP A 121 12.38 -1.41 2.22
N VAL A 122 11.68 -2.54 2.16
CA VAL A 122 11.16 -3.20 3.36
C VAL A 122 12.28 -3.62 4.31
N LYS A 123 13.47 -4.00 3.81
CA LYS A 123 14.62 -4.34 4.66
C LYS A 123 15.07 -3.13 5.47
N LYS A 124 15.13 -1.94 4.86
CA LYS A 124 15.44 -0.69 5.57
C LYS A 124 14.37 -0.32 6.61
N LEU A 125 13.08 -0.56 6.33
CA LEU A 125 12.04 -0.40 7.35
C LEU A 125 12.24 -1.37 8.53
N ILE A 126 12.54 -2.63 8.26
CA ILE A 126 12.77 -3.63 9.31
C ILE A 126 13.97 -3.25 10.18
N LYS A 127 15.08 -2.81 9.55
CA LYS A 127 16.28 -2.33 10.28
C LYS A 127 15.98 -1.15 11.20
N SER A 128 15.01 -0.33 10.84
CA SER A 128 14.60 0.87 11.57
C SER A 128 13.46 0.64 12.59
N GLU A 129 13.03 -0.60 12.84
CA GLU A 129 11.93 -0.91 13.77
C GLU A 129 12.23 -0.43 15.20
N LYS A 130 13.45 -0.71 15.70
CA LYS A 130 13.87 -0.36 17.07
C LYS A 130 13.97 1.15 17.22
N ASP A 131 14.67 1.82 16.30
CA ASP A 131 14.94 3.26 16.38
C ASP A 131 13.67 4.13 16.33
N PHE A 132 12.60 3.62 15.71
CA PHE A 132 11.36 4.38 15.49
C PHE A 132 10.12 3.72 16.11
N CYS A 133 10.32 2.72 16.98
CA CYS A 133 9.28 2.10 17.81
C CYS A 133 8.05 1.59 17.03
N TYR A 134 8.25 0.94 15.88
CA TYR A 134 7.19 0.26 15.13
C TYR A 134 7.57 -1.18 14.80
N LYS A 135 6.58 -1.99 14.39
CA LYS A 135 6.81 -3.33 13.85
C LYS A 135 6.27 -3.46 12.43
N ILE A 136 7.07 -4.02 11.52
CA ILE A 136 6.69 -4.35 10.16
C ILE A 136 5.95 -5.68 10.13
N ILE A 137 4.77 -5.67 9.54
CA ILE A 137 3.98 -6.85 9.23
C ILE A 137 3.94 -7.01 7.72
N ASN A 138 4.54 -8.08 7.23
CA ASN A 138 4.70 -8.33 5.80
C ASN A 138 4.27 -9.77 5.47
N PRO A 139 2.98 -9.98 5.17
CA PRO A 139 2.48 -11.31 4.87
C PRO A 139 2.94 -11.77 3.48
N ARG A 140 3.11 -13.09 3.34
CA ARG A 140 3.43 -13.70 2.05
C ARG A 140 2.35 -13.33 1.01
N PRO A 141 2.76 -12.98 -0.22
CA PRO A 141 1.83 -12.67 -1.29
C PRO A 141 0.92 -13.87 -1.58
N LEU A 142 -0.30 -13.59 -2.04
CA LEU A 142 -1.22 -14.65 -2.46
C LEU A 142 -0.85 -15.11 -3.87
N ILE A 143 -0.87 -16.42 -4.09
CA ILE A 143 -0.52 -17.07 -5.35
C ILE A 143 -1.79 -17.68 -5.93
N PHE A 144 -1.99 -17.51 -7.23
CA PHE A 144 -3.05 -18.14 -8.01
C PHE A 144 -2.43 -18.73 -9.28
N LYS A 145 -2.62 -20.03 -9.53
CA LYS A 145 -2.04 -20.75 -10.68
C LYS A 145 -0.55 -20.43 -10.89
N ASN A 146 0.26 -20.63 -9.84
CA ASN A 146 1.71 -20.37 -9.80
C ASN A 146 2.12 -18.92 -10.11
N ARG A 147 1.20 -17.95 -10.01
CA ARG A 147 1.49 -16.52 -10.20
C ARG A 147 1.09 -15.70 -8.99
N ILE A 148 1.94 -14.76 -8.60
CA ILE A 148 1.62 -13.79 -7.56
C ILE A 148 0.48 -12.88 -8.04
N ILE A 149 -0.59 -12.82 -7.24
CA ILE A 149 -1.70 -11.90 -7.47
C ILE A 149 -1.21 -10.49 -7.19
N SER A 150 -1.30 -9.62 -8.19
CA SER A 150 -0.87 -8.22 -8.13
C SER A 150 -1.67 -7.37 -9.11
N SER A 151 -1.70 -6.04 -8.90
CA SER A 151 -2.31 -5.11 -9.86
C SER A 151 -1.69 -5.23 -11.27
N THR A 152 -0.41 -5.59 -11.38
CA THR A 152 0.22 -5.85 -12.69
C THR A 152 -0.36 -7.08 -13.37
N TYR A 153 -0.58 -8.17 -12.63
CA TYR A 153 -1.17 -9.37 -13.19
C TYR A 153 -2.64 -9.14 -13.60
N ILE A 154 -3.41 -8.44 -12.76
CA ILE A 154 -4.81 -8.12 -13.06
C ILE A 154 -4.92 -7.22 -14.29
N ARG A 155 -4.09 -6.17 -14.40
CA ARG A 155 -4.05 -5.35 -15.62
C ARG A 155 -3.72 -6.16 -16.87
N LYS A 156 -2.84 -7.17 -16.78
CA LYS A 156 -2.53 -8.08 -17.89
C LYS A 156 -3.71 -8.97 -18.26
N LEU A 157 -4.55 -9.37 -17.31
CA LEU A 157 -5.78 -10.11 -17.58
C LEU A 157 -6.82 -9.21 -18.26
N LEU A 158 -7.03 -8.00 -17.72
CA LEU A 158 -7.95 -7.01 -18.29
C LEU A 158 -7.55 -6.62 -19.72
N SER A 159 -6.26 -6.38 -19.98
CA SER A 159 -5.77 -6.04 -21.32
C SER A 159 -5.91 -7.16 -22.35
N LYS A 160 -6.18 -8.39 -21.90
CA LYS A 160 -6.42 -9.57 -22.75
C LYS A 160 -7.91 -9.93 -22.86
N GLY A 161 -8.80 -9.13 -22.29
CA GLY A 161 -10.23 -9.45 -22.23
C GLY A 161 -10.59 -10.59 -21.28
N ASN A 162 -9.65 -11.05 -20.43
CA ASN A 162 -9.86 -12.18 -19.51
C ASN A 162 -10.62 -11.74 -18.25
N LEU A 163 -11.85 -11.25 -18.42
CA LEU A 163 -12.66 -10.66 -17.36
C LEU A 163 -13.01 -11.65 -16.24
N ASN A 164 -13.33 -12.90 -16.59
CA ASN A 164 -13.66 -13.94 -15.61
C ASN A 164 -12.51 -14.18 -14.61
N TYR A 165 -11.26 -14.22 -15.10
CA TYR A 165 -10.11 -14.35 -14.23
C TYR A 165 -9.79 -13.07 -13.48
N ALA A 166 -9.95 -11.89 -14.11
CA ALA A 166 -9.73 -10.62 -13.42
C ALA A 166 -10.70 -10.47 -12.24
N ASN A 167 -11.99 -10.73 -12.43
CA ASN A 167 -13.03 -10.63 -11.40
C ASN A 167 -12.80 -11.59 -10.23
N LYS A 168 -12.35 -12.83 -10.50
CA LYS A 168 -11.99 -13.79 -9.43
C LYS A 168 -10.83 -13.33 -8.54
N LEU A 169 -9.99 -12.42 -9.03
CA LEU A 169 -8.79 -11.95 -8.33
C LEU A 169 -8.98 -10.55 -7.73
N LEU A 170 -10.07 -9.85 -8.03
CA LEU A 170 -10.37 -8.52 -7.53
C LEU A 170 -11.00 -8.52 -6.13
#